data_AF-A0AAC9J8L0-F1
#
_entry.id   AF-A0AAC9J8L0-F1
#
_cell.length_a   1.000
_cell.length_b   1.000
_cell.length_c   1.000
_cell.angle_alpha   90.00
_cell.angle_beta   90.00
_cell.angle_gamma   90.00
#
_symmetry.space_group_name_H-M   'P 1'
#
loop_
_entity.id
_entity.type
_entity.pdbx_description
1 polymer ?
#
loop_
_entity_poly.entity_id
_entity_poly.type
_entity_poly.pdbx_seq_one_letter_code
_entity_poly.pdbx_strand_id
1 'polypeptide(L)'
;MITKKRLVLGAAIISSVAALASCGKTTTAKELRIVDKCTSAKGLCEFELTDAVVSRYTNILGKTIERVESKTPLHDIQGTITWNAPATASLADNATVKSTLGVSCQGDSCTANSNPTAYNLPVGSNTISVSGTVTVDGKTIDLDTDVQPVVVDTKKLNNRYVFDTGTLPSGASIPTLVNALNEVNTYAHGEFSDGTGNTLIIDCDDGYGWLDDVKPKYGDKLPTPANGASYVEFNVKDAKFQNKEALKDGESTFTQNGAPSGDVLYWQAGCWKK
;
A
#
# COMPACT_ATOMS: atom_id res chain seq x y z
N MET A 1 -38.77 -57.05 -57.80
CA MET A 1 -37.87 -56.02 -58.37
C MET A 1 -37.92 -54.80 -57.44
N ILE A 2 -36.79 -54.51 -56.79
CA ILE A 2 -36.26 -53.18 -56.38
C ILE A 2 -37.06 -52.31 -55.36
N THR A 3 -36.59 -52.37 -54.10
CA THR A 3 -36.16 -51.28 -53.17
C THR A 3 -36.84 -49.90 -53.17
N LYS A 4 -37.26 -49.40 -51.98
CA LYS A 4 -36.59 -48.25 -51.28
C LYS A 4 -37.12 -47.91 -49.87
N LYS A 5 -36.15 -47.51 -49.05
CA LYS A 5 -36.10 -47.09 -47.63
C LYS A 5 -37.01 -45.92 -47.23
N ARG A 6 -37.37 -45.87 -45.93
CA ARG A 6 -37.39 -44.73 -44.96
C ARG A 6 -38.22 -45.20 -43.73
N LEU A 7 -37.96 -44.92 -42.46
CA LEU A 7 -36.93 -44.21 -41.71
C LEU A 7 -37.15 -44.64 -40.24
N VAL A 8 -36.13 -45.15 -39.54
CA VAL A 8 -36.13 -45.27 -38.07
C VAL A 8 -35.49 -44.00 -37.53
N LEU A 9 -36.01 -43.44 -36.43
CA LEU A 9 -35.26 -42.83 -35.31
C LEU A 9 -36.21 -42.07 -34.38
N GLY A 10 -36.74 -42.77 -33.39
CA GLY A 10 -37.39 -42.19 -32.22
C GLY A 10 -36.50 -42.39 -30.99
N ALA A 11 -36.24 -41.29 -30.30
CA ALA A 11 -35.74 -41.15 -28.92
C ALA A 11 -34.37 -41.75 -28.56
N ALA A 12 -33.39 -40.86 -28.36
CA ALA A 12 -32.38 -41.01 -27.31
C ALA A 12 -32.07 -39.61 -26.74
N ILE A 13 -32.82 -39.20 -25.72
CA ILE A 13 -32.45 -38.09 -24.84
C ILE A 13 -31.34 -38.64 -23.95
N ILE A 14 -30.08 -38.44 -24.36
CA ILE A 14 -28.93 -38.73 -23.52
C ILE A 14 -28.64 -37.46 -22.72
N SER A 15 -29.22 -37.46 -21.53
CA SER A 15 -28.78 -36.78 -20.30
C SER A 15 -27.36 -36.19 -20.35
N SER A 16 -27.23 -34.93 -20.75
CA SER A 16 -26.03 -34.11 -20.53
C SER A 16 -26.24 -33.21 -19.32
N VAL A 17 -26.38 -33.80 -18.12
CA VAL A 17 -26.43 -33.08 -16.83
C VAL A 17 -25.24 -33.43 -15.92
N ALA A 18 -24.25 -34.17 -16.43
CA ALA A 18 -23.06 -34.52 -15.65
C ALA A 18 -21.90 -33.50 -15.76
N ALA A 19 -21.98 -32.49 -16.65
CA ALA A 19 -20.90 -31.54 -16.88
C ALA A 19 -21.00 -30.21 -16.10
N LEU A 20 -22.10 -29.98 -15.35
CA LEU A 20 -22.32 -28.75 -14.58
C LEU A 20 -22.17 -28.91 -13.06
N ALA A 21 -21.99 -30.13 -12.54
CA ALA A 21 -21.93 -30.40 -11.11
C ALA A 21 -20.61 -29.98 -10.42
N SER A 22 -19.58 -29.59 -11.17
CA SER A 22 -18.32 -29.08 -10.61
C SER A 22 -18.23 -27.55 -10.55
N CYS A 23 -19.13 -26.84 -11.25
CA CYS A 23 -19.25 -25.38 -11.13
C CYS A 23 -20.04 -25.05 -9.86
N GLY A 24 -19.35 -24.74 -8.76
CA GLY A 24 -19.99 -24.21 -7.55
C GLY A 24 -19.61 -24.87 -6.22
N LYS A 25 -18.70 -25.84 -6.18
CA LYS A 25 -18.15 -26.30 -4.90
C LYS A 25 -17.09 -25.30 -4.43
N THR A 26 -17.49 -24.43 -3.51
CA THR A 26 -16.54 -23.63 -2.73
C THR A 26 -15.75 -24.56 -1.83
N THR A 27 -14.44 -24.60 -1.99
CA THR A 27 -13.53 -25.30 -1.07
C THR A 27 -12.88 -24.28 -0.15
N THR A 28 -13.07 -24.46 1.15
CA THR A 28 -12.40 -23.65 2.17
C THR A 28 -11.25 -24.43 2.76
N ALA A 29 -10.05 -23.84 2.76
CA ALA A 29 -8.85 -24.44 3.33
C ALA A 29 -8.16 -23.43 4.26
N LYS A 30 -7.52 -23.96 5.31
CA LYS A 30 -6.50 -23.23 6.06
C LYS A 30 -5.16 -23.42 5.36
N GLU A 31 -4.44 -22.33 5.15
CA GLU A 31 -3.12 -22.33 4.56
C GLU A 31 -2.28 -21.17 5.10
N LEU A 32 -0.97 -21.31 5.05
CA LEU A 32 -0.06 -20.24 5.44
C LEU A 32 0.08 -19.23 4.30
N ARG A 33 0.07 -17.95 4.65
CA ARG A 33 0.32 -16.84 3.72
C ARG A 33 1.25 -15.80 4.31
N ILE A 34 2.06 -15.21 3.44
CA ILE A 34 2.78 -13.98 3.74
C ILE A 34 1.79 -12.81 3.66
N VAL A 35 1.79 -11.97 4.69
CA VAL A 35 1.13 -10.68 4.71
C VAL A 35 2.20 -9.61 4.78
N ASP A 36 2.08 -8.61 3.94
CA ASP A 36 2.98 -7.46 3.93
C ASP A 36 2.27 -6.18 4.40
N LYS A 37 3.04 -5.32 5.07
CA LYS A 37 2.66 -3.95 5.38
C LYS A 37 3.77 -3.02 4.93
N CYS A 38 3.55 -2.35 3.82
CA CYS A 38 4.54 -1.51 3.16
C CYS A 38 4.21 -0.03 3.21
N THR A 39 5.24 0.81 3.24
CA THR A 39 5.15 2.17 2.73
C THR A 39 5.37 2.14 1.22
N SER A 40 4.42 2.65 0.45
CA SER A 40 4.52 2.77 -1.02
C SER A 40 5.75 3.57 -1.48
N ALA A 41 6.27 4.42 -0.61
CA ALA A 41 7.23 5.45 -0.94
C ALA A 41 8.69 5.11 -0.52
N LYS A 42 8.92 4.42 0.60
CA LYS A 42 10.29 4.20 1.14
C LYS A 42 10.84 2.80 0.92
N GLY A 43 10.06 1.89 0.33
CA GLY A 43 10.42 0.48 0.24
C GLY A 43 10.54 -0.21 1.60
N LEU A 44 10.16 0.46 2.69
CA LEU A 44 10.09 -0.14 4.02
C LEU A 44 8.84 -1.00 4.09
N CYS A 45 9.04 -2.30 4.28
CA CYS A 45 7.99 -3.30 4.34
C CYS A 45 8.22 -4.26 5.51
N GLU A 46 7.18 -4.48 6.29
CA GLU A 46 7.08 -5.55 7.27
C GLU A 46 6.38 -6.77 6.64
N PHE A 47 6.80 -7.97 7.03
CA PHE A 47 6.30 -9.24 6.55
C PHE A 47 6.04 -10.20 7.71
N GLU A 48 4.85 -10.80 7.68
CA GLU A 48 4.38 -11.75 8.68
C GLU A 48 3.78 -12.99 8.01
N LEU A 49 4.13 -14.17 8.51
CA LEU A 49 3.44 -15.42 8.24
C LEU A 49 2.15 -15.49 9.06
N THR A 50 1.05 -15.76 8.36
CA THR A 50 -0.30 -15.83 8.94
C THR A 50 -1.02 -17.13 8.54
N ASP A 51 -1.86 -17.65 9.44
CA ASP A 51 -2.86 -18.68 9.11
C ASP A 51 -4.02 -17.97 8.42
N ALA A 52 -4.22 -18.29 7.14
CA ALA A 52 -5.27 -17.73 6.32
C ALA A 52 -6.33 -18.79 6.02
N VAL A 53 -7.59 -18.42 6.25
CA VAL A 53 -8.73 -19.20 5.76
C VAL A 53 -9.08 -18.70 4.37
N VAL A 54 -8.94 -19.55 3.38
CA VAL A 54 -9.15 -19.19 1.97
C VAL A 54 -10.25 -20.04 1.38
N SER A 55 -11.26 -19.37 0.83
CA SER A 55 -12.30 -19.99 0.04
C SER A 55 -11.97 -19.87 -1.44
N ARG A 56 -12.07 -21.00 -2.16
CA ARG A 56 -11.83 -21.07 -3.61
C ARG A 56 -13.07 -21.60 -4.30
N TYR A 57 -13.49 -20.96 -5.37
CA TYR A 57 -14.57 -21.48 -6.22
C TYR A 57 -14.26 -21.25 -7.70
N THR A 58 -14.65 -22.20 -8.53
CA THR A 58 -14.56 -22.06 -9.98
C THR A 58 -15.86 -21.45 -10.51
N ASN A 59 -15.75 -20.32 -11.20
CA ASN A 59 -16.90 -19.68 -11.83
C ASN A 59 -17.34 -20.42 -13.11
N ILE A 60 -18.47 -19.99 -13.68
CA ILE A 60 -19.04 -20.59 -14.91
C ILE A 60 -18.12 -20.52 -16.14
N LEU A 61 -17.06 -19.70 -16.08
CA LEU A 61 -16.05 -19.54 -17.14
C LEU A 61 -14.81 -20.43 -16.88
N GLY A 62 -14.85 -21.30 -15.88
CA GLY A 62 -13.70 -22.14 -15.51
C GLY A 62 -12.60 -21.40 -14.77
N LYS A 63 -12.80 -20.14 -14.36
CA LYS A 63 -11.80 -19.39 -13.58
C LYS A 63 -11.96 -19.67 -12.10
N THR A 64 -10.86 -20.05 -11.45
CA THR A 64 -10.78 -20.10 -9.98
C THR A 64 -10.72 -18.70 -9.42
N ILE A 65 -11.62 -18.40 -8.50
CA ILE A 65 -11.66 -17.18 -7.71
C ILE A 65 -11.29 -17.56 -6.29
N GLU A 66 -10.32 -16.86 -5.71
CA GLU A 66 -9.94 -17.01 -4.32
C GLU A 66 -10.45 -15.83 -3.50
N ARG A 67 -10.91 -16.11 -2.29
CA ARG A 67 -11.27 -15.11 -1.29
C ARG A 67 -10.65 -15.49 0.04
N VAL A 68 -9.89 -14.58 0.62
CA VAL A 68 -9.37 -14.73 1.99
C VAL A 68 -10.48 -14.31 2.95
N GLU A 69 -10.96 -15.25 3.75
CA GLU A 69 -12.05 -15.05 4.71
C GLU A 69 -11.55 -14.50 6.05
N SER A 70 -10.39 -14.97 6.50
CA SER A 70 -9.73 -14.48 7.71
C SER A 70 -8.22 -14.69 7.64
N LYS A 71 -7.47 -13.90 8.42
CA LYS A 71 -6.03 -14.06 8.62
C LYS A 71 -5.74 -13.92 10.10
N THR A 72 -4.86 -14.75 10.62
CA THR A 72 -4.43 -14.70 12.02
C THR A 72 -2.90 -14.80 12.06
N PRO A 73 -2.20 -13.88 12.74
CA PRO A 73 -0.76 -13.99 12.97
C PRO A 73 -0.36 -15.37 13.49
N LEU A 74 0.73 -15.94 12.97
CA LEU A 74 1.34 -17.09 13.63
C LEU A 74 2.19 -16.62 14.80
N HIS A 75 1.72 -16.90 16.01
CA HIS A 75 2.51 -16.81 17.23
C HIS A 75 3.07 -18.19 17.62
N ASP A 76 4.18 -18.20 18.38
CA ASP A 76 4.77 -19.41 18.97
C ASP A 76 5.10 -20.55 17.98
N ILE A 77 5.70 -20.17 16.85
CA ILE A 77 6.05 -21.08 15.77
C ILE A 77 7.09 -22.10 16.24
N GLN A 78 6.73 -23.39 16.17
CA GLN A 78 7.69 -24.47 16.35
C GLN A 78 8.31 -24.82 15.00
N GLY A 79 9.59 -24.49 14.83
CA GLY A 79 10.30 -24.79 13.59
C GLY A 79 11.36 -23.76 13.24
N THR A 80 11.73 -23.73 11.97
CA THR A 80 12.68 -22.76 11.41
C THR A 80 11.99 -21.93 10.33
N ILE A 81 12.26 -20.63 10.35
CA ILE A 81 11.83 -19.68 9.33
C ILE A 81 13.07 -18.97 8.83
N THR A 82 13.18 -18.79 7.52
CA THR A 82 14.13 -17.87 6.91
C THR A 82 13.42 -17.08 5.80
N TRP A 83 13.38 -15.77 5.95
CA TRP A 83 12.87 -14.85 4.94
C TRP A 83 13.92 -14.64 3.85
N ASN A 84 13.48 -14.80 2.61
CA ASN A 84 14.31 -14.65 1.42
C ASN A 84 13.84 -13.40 0.67
N ALA A 85 14.60 -12.32 0.84
CA ALA A 85 14.43 -11.07 0.11
C ALA A 85 15.49 -10.98 -1.02
N PRO A 86 15.30 -10.09 -2.02
CA PRO A 86 16.31 -9.83 -3.03
C PRO A 86 17.65 -9.47 -2.39
N ALA A 87 18.77 -9.87 -3.01
CA ALA A 87 20.11 -9.66 -2.44
C ALA A 87 20.47 -8.19 -2.17
N THR A 88 19.76 -7.25 -2.81
CA THR A 88 19.92 -5.80 -2.64
C THR A 88 19.01 -5.22 -1.55
N ALA A 89 18.14 -6.01 -0.94
CA ALA A 89 17.36 -5.61 0.23
C ALA A 89 18.22 -5.70 1.50
N SER A 90 17.90 -4.86 2.49
CA SER A 90 18.53 -4.90 3.80
C SER A 90 17.48 -5.02 4.90
N LEU A 91 17.82 -5.66 6.02
CA LEU A 91 16.94 -5.69 7.18
C LEU A 91 16.70 -4.27 7.69
N ALA A 92 15.47 -3.98 8.06
CA ALA A 92 15.08 -2.67 8.58
C ALA A 92 15.46 -2.51 10.06
N ASP A 93 15.63 -1.26 10.48
CA ASP A 93 15.73 -0.93 11.89
C ASP A 93 14.34 -0.95 12.56
N ASN A 94 14.19 -1.68 13.67
CA ASN A 94 12.89 -1.87 14.32
C ASN A 94 12.29 -0.56 14.86
N ALA A 95 13.11 0.41 15.28
CA ALA A 95 12.59 1.71 15.73
C ALA A 95 11.98 2.49 14.55
N THR A 96 12.59 2.37 13.37
CA THR A 96 12.06 2.93 12.12
C THR A 96 10.76 2.24 11.70
N VAL A 97 10.68 0.91 11.81
CA VAL A 97 9.45 0.13 11.57
C VAL A 97 8.32 0.58 12.52
N LYS A 98 8.59 0.69 13.82
CA LYS A 98 7.61 1.16 14.82
C LYS A 98 7.08 2.54 14.51
N SER A 99 7.98 3.49 14.25
CA SER A 99 7.60 4.88 14.00
C SER A 99 6.88 5.08 12.66
N THR A 100 7.22 4.30 11.63
CA THR A 100 6.69 4.49 10.27
C THR A 100 5.46 3.63 9.99
N LEU A 101 5.45 2.37 10.45
CA LEU A 101 4.39 1.41 10.15
C LEU A 101 3.48 1.11 11.36
N GLY A 102 3.86 1.54 12.57
CA GLY A 102 3.09 1.23 13.79
C GLY A 102 3.06 -0.25 14.17
N VAL A 103 3.98 -1.06 13.63
CA VAL A 103 4.16 -2.50 13.91
C VAL A 103 5.58 -2.76 14.40
N SER A 104 5.93 -4.00 14.74
CA SER A 104 7.25 -4.33 15.30
C SER A 104 7.70 -5.69 14.80
N CYS A 105 9.00 -5.85 14.62
CA CYS A 105 9.61 -7.15 14.37
C CYS A 105 9.59 -8.01 15.65
N GLN A 106 9.63 -9.32 15.49
CA GLN A 106 9.67 -10.25 16.62
C GLN A 106 10.86 -9.96 17.54
N GLY A 107 10.63 -9.92 18.85
CA GLY A 107 11.69 -9.68 19.84
C GLY A 107 12.35 -8.30 19.69
N ASP A 108 11.64 -7.34 19.10
CA ASP A 108 12.13 -5.97 18.85
C ASP A 108 13.36 -5.88 17.94
N SER A 109 13.65 -6.94 17.18
CA SER A 109 14.79 -6.99 16.25
C SER A 109 14.38 -7.66 14.93
N CYS A 110 14.58 -6.94 13.83
CA CYS A 110 14.32 -7.46 12.50
C CYS A 110 15.48 -8.35 12.07
N THR A 111 15.22 -9.64 11.95
CA THR A 111 16.19 -10.62 11.46
C THR A 111 15.57 -11.44 10.33
N ALA A 112 16.39 -12.09 9.51
CA ALA A 112 15.86 -12.99 8.48
C ALA A 112 15.12 -14.20 9.08
N ASN A 113 15.23 -14.47 10.39
CA ASN A 113 14.58 -15.61 11.04
C ASN A 113 13.43 -15.20 11.98
N SER A 114 13.16 -13.90 12.10
CA SER A 114 12.08 -13.35 12.91
C SER A 114 10.73 -13.45 12.17
N ASN A 115 9.64 -13.75 12.88
CA ASN A 115 8.29 -13.60 12.37
C ASN A 115 7.41 -12.86 13.39
N PRO A 116 6.99 -11.62 13.14
CA PRO A 116 7.24 -10.80 11.93
C PRO A 116 8.69 -10.31 11.76
N THR A 117 9.05 -9.88 10.54
CA THR A 117 10.30 -9.18 10.20
C THR A 117 10.08 -8.03 9.22
N ALA A 118 11.11 -7.21 8.95
CA ALA A 118 11.00 -6.10 8.02
C ALA A 118 12.27 -5.85 7.22
N TYR A 119 12.11 -5.36 5.99
CA TYR A 119 13.17 -5.02 5.06
C TYR A 119 13.01 -3.62 4.49
N ASN A 120 14.15 -2.98 4.18
CA ASN A 120 14.22 -1.90 3.21
C ASN A 120 14.46 -2.51 1.83
N LEU A 121 13.44 -2.46 0.99
CA LEU A 121 13.48 -3.00 -0.36
C LEU A 121 14.06 -1.98 -1.36
N PRO A 122 14.86 -2.43 -2.34
CA PRO A 122 15.31 -1.59 -3.44
C PRO A 122 14.12 -1.18 -4.32
N VAL A 123 14.30 -0.13 -5.11
CA VAL A 123 13.35 0.29 -6.16
C VAL A 123 13.13 -0.85 -7.16
N GLY A 124 11.86 -1.09 -7.50
CA GLY A 124 11.44 -2.03 -8.53
C GLY A 124 10.57 -3.14 -7.97
N SER A 125 10.47 -4.23 -8.73
CA SER A 125 9.68 -5.39 -8.32
C SER A 125 10.51 -6.32 -7.42
N ASN A 126 10.01 -6.59 -6.22
CA ASN A 126 10.72 -7.37 -5.21
C ASN A 126 9.92 -8.62 -4.86
N THR A 127 10.46 -9.79 -5.19
CA THR A 127 9.89 -11.07 -4.75
C THR A 127 10.38 -11.40 -3.34
N ILE A 128 9.44 -11.63 -2.43
CA ILE A 128 9.70 -12.05 -1.05
C ILE A 128 9.13 -13.45 -0.88
N SER A 129 9.99 -14.38 -0.45
CA SER A 129 9.57 -15.73 -0.09
C SER A 129 10.07 -16.08 1.30
N VAL A 130 9.62 -17.23 1.79
CA VAL A 130 9.99 -17.73 3.10
C VAL A 130 10.28 -19.22 3.00
N SER A 131 11.32 -19.66 3.69
CA SER A 131 11.84 -21.02 3.66
C SER A 131 11.94 -21.60 5.06
N GLY A 132 12.11 -22.92 5.12
CA GLY A 132 12.21 -23.67 6.37
C GLY A 132 10.98 -24.53 6.62
N THR A 133 10.84 -25.00 7.86
CA THR A 133 9.83 -25.99 8.20
C THR A 133 9.18 -25.60 9.52
N VAL A 134 7.85 -25.54 9.53
CA VAL A 134 7.07 -25.16 10.71
C VAL A 134 6.02 -26.20 11.02
N THR A 135 5.65 -26.32 12.29
CA THR A 135 4.53 -27.16 12.72
C THR A 135 3.35 -26.29 13.11
N VAL A 136 2.22 -26.47 12.41
CA VAL A 136 0.96 -25.74 12.63
C VAL A 136 -0.16 -26.75 12.78
N ASP A 137 -0.96 -26.65 13.85
CA ASP A 137 -2.03 -27.60 14.16
C ASP A 137 -1.56 -29.08 14.13
N GLY A 138 -0.32 -29.34 14.56
CA GLY A 138 0.30 -30.67 14.58
C GLY A 138 0.74 -31.22 13.21
N LYS A 139 0.67 -30.41 12.14
CA LYS A 139 1.15 -30.74 10.80
C LYS A 139 2.43 -29.99 10.49
N THR A 140 3.41 -30.71 9.97
CA THR A 140 4.63 -30.13 9.42
C THR A 140 4.33 -29.54 8.04
N ILE A 141 4.72 -28.29 7.84
CA ILE A 141 4.55 -27.51 6.61
C ILE A 141 5.95 -27.13 6.11
N ASP A 142 6.20 -27.38 4.83
CA ASP A 142 7.41 -26.94 4.16
C ASP A 142 7.14 -25.56 3.54
N LEU A 143 7.76 -24.53 4.11
CA LEU A 143 7.50 -23.15 3.74
C LEU A 143 7.92 -22.85 2.30
N ASP A 144 8.94 -23.52 1.78
CA ASP A 144 9.44 -23.30 0.42
C ASP A 144 8.44 -23.75 -0.66
N THR A 145 7.65 -24.79 -0.36
CA THR A 145 6.69 -25.35 -1.33
C THR A 145 5.26 -24.96 -1.05
N ASP A 146 4.91 -24.77 0.22
CA ASP A 146 3.51 -24.63 0.64
C ASP A 146 3.09 -23.17 0.79
N VAL A 147 4.02 -22.22 0.84
CA VAL A 147 3.74 -20.79 0.94
C VAL A 147 4.12 -20.07 -0.36
N GLN A 148 3.14 -19.41 -0.98
CA GLN A 148 3.40 -18.64 -2.19
C GLN A 148 4.20 -17.37 -1.87
N PRO A 149 5.26 -17.06 -2.64
CA PRO A 149 5.95 -15.77 -2.56
C PRO A 149 5.00 -14.61 -2.85
N VAL A 150 5.31 -13.45 -2.27
CA VAL A 150 4.64 -12.18 -2.57
C VAL A 150 5.56 -11.29 -3.40
N VAL A 151 4.96 -10.46 -4.25
CA VAL A 151 5.69 -9.46 -5.04
C VAL A 151 5.30 -8.08 -4.55
N VAL A 152 6.30 -7.30 -4.15
CA VAL A 152 6.14 -5.92 -3.71
C VAL A 152 6.82 -4.99 -4.71
N ASP A 153 6.03 -4.13 -5.35
CA ASP A 153 6.56 -3.11 -6.26
C ASP A 153 6.84 -1.82 -5.49
N THR A 154 8.11 -1.43 -5.44
CA THR A 154 8.54 -0.17 -4.87
C THR A 154 8.93 0.80 -5.98
N LYS A 155 8.73 2.10 -5.72
CA LYS A 155 9.05 3.15 -6.70
C LYS A 155 10.18 4.03 -6.20
N LYS A 156 11.02 4.49 -7.14
CA LYS A 156 12.01 5.51 -6.84
C LYS A 156 11.30 6.83 -6.69
N LEU A 157 11.37 7.41 -5.51
CA LEU A 157 10.93 8.78 -5.28
C LEU A 157 12.00 9.73 -5.78
N ASN A 158 12.02 9.99 -7.09
CA ASN A 158 12.96 10.95 -7.69
C ASN A 158 12.56 12.41 -7.42
N ASN A 159 11.37 12.64 -6.86
CA ASN A 159 10.71 13.95 -6.82
C ASN A 159 10.02 14.21 -5.49
N ARG A 160 10.72 13.95 -4.39
CA ARG A 160 10.24 14.20 -3.04
C ARG A 160 10.68 15.57 -2.56
N TYR A 161 9.78 16.30 -1.90
CA TYR A 161 10.15 17.43 -1.06
C TYR A 161 9.67 17.23 0.37
N VAL A 162 10.50 17.64 1.32
CA VAL A 162 10.22 17.55 2.76
C VAL A 162 10.12 18.96 3.30
N PHE A 163 8.92 19.32 3.77
CA PHE A 163 8.66 20.54 4.50
C PHE A 163 8.97 20.34 5.98
N ASP A 164 9.79 21.23 6.53
CA ASP A 164 9.82 21.44 7.97
C ASP A 164 8.53 22.19 8.36
N THR A 165 7.75 21.64 9.28
CA THR A 165 6.49 22.28 9.73
C THR A 165 6.58 22.83 11.15
N GLY A 166 7.78 22.83 11.75
CA GLY A 166 8.02 23.35 13.09
C GLY A 166 7.01 22.84 14.13
N THR A 167 6.46 23.78 14.91
CA THR A 167 5.39 23.50 15.87
C THR A 167 4.05 23.91 15.28
N LEU A 168 3.21 22.93 14.96
CA LEU A 168 1.83 23.15 14.55
C LEU A 168 0.99 23.76 15.68
N PRO A 169 -0.02 24.58 15.36
CA PRO A 169 -0.92 25.16 16.36
C PRO A 169 -1.73 24.08 17.10
N SER A 170 -2.26 24.42 18.27
CA SER A 170 -3.12 23.53 19.04
C SER A 170 -4.32 23.06 18.19
N GLY A 171 -4.59 21.76 18.22
CA GLY A 171 -5.64 21.12 17.42
C GLY A 171 -5.23 20.72 16.00
N ALA A 172 -4.05 21.12 15.52
CA ALA A 172 -3.46 20.60 14.29
C ALA A 172 -2.43 19.49 14.60
N SER A 173 -2.33 18.53 13.69
CA SER A 173 -1.28 17.51 13.68
C SER A 173 -0.86 17.23 12.23
N ILE A 174 0.31 16.62 12.02
CA ILE A 174 0.74 16.25 10.66
C ILE A 174 -0.29 15.35 9.97
N PRO A 175 -0.85 14.31 10.63
CA PRO A 175 -1.89 13.49 10.00
C PRO A 175 -3.13 14.28 9.59
N THR A 176 -3.59 15.24 10.40
CA THR A 176 -4.78 16.04 10.05
C THR A 176 -4.50 17.02 8.91
N LEU A 177 -3.29 17.58 8.84
CA LEU A 177 -2.84 18.41 7.72
C LEU A 177 -2.71 17.60 6.42
N VAL A 178 -2.06 16.44 6.47
CA VAL A 178 -1.90 15.53 5.33
C VAL A 178 -3.25 15.15 4.75
N ASN A 179 -4.20 14.75 5.60
CA ASN A 179 -5.55 14.42 5.17
C ASN A 179 -6.24 15.60 4.49
N ALA A 180 -6.15 16.81 5.07
CA ALA A 180 -6.77 18.00 4.48
C ALA A 180 -6.17 18.35 3.11
N LEU A 181 -4.86 18.23 2.93
CA LEU A 181 -4.18 18.50 1.66
C LEU A 181 -4.53 17.47 0.59
N ASN A 182 -4.59 16.18 0.95
CA ASN A 182 -4.94 15.09 0.04
C ASN A 182 -6.43 15.08 -0.35
N GLU A 183 -7.33 15.70 0.42
CA GLU A 183 -8.73 15.88 0.00
C GLU A 183 -8.87 16.73 -1.27
N VAL A 184 -7.87 17.58 -1.58
CA VAL A 184 -7.91 18.54 -2.69
C VAL A 184 -6.65 18.51 -3.57
N ASN A 185 -5.95 17.37 -3.65
CA ASN A 185 -4.69 17.23 -4.38
C ASN A 185 -4.81 16.98 -5.89
N THR A 186 -6.02 17.06 -6.46
CA THR A 186 -6.29 16.69 -7.86
C THR A 186 -5.37 17.38 -8.87
N TYR A 187 -4.93 18.60 -8.59
CA TYR A 187 -4.03 19.38 -9.45
C TYR A 187 -2.65 19.63 -8.81
N ALA A 188 -2.39 19.09 -7.62
CA ALA A 188 -1.09 19.24 -6.98
C ALA A 188 0.00 18.42 -7.67
N HIS A 189 -0.37 17.44 -8.51
CA HIS A 189 0.54 16.50 -9.16
C HIS A 189 1.51 15.85 -8.18
N GLY A 190 0.99 15.47 -7.02
CA GLY A 190 1.71 14.81 -5.94
C GLY A 190 0.81 14.43 -4.78
N GLU A 191 1.30 13.50 -3.98
CA GLU A 191 0.62 12.98 -2.78
C GLU A 191 1.34 13.44 -1.53
N PHE A 192 0.56 13.88 -0.53
CA PHE A 192 1.09 14.32 0.75
C PHE A 192 1.17 13.15 1.73
N SER A 193 2.24 13.12 2.52
CA SER A 193 2.42 12.13 3.59
C SER A 193 3.13 12.71 4.80
N ASP A 194 3.05 11.98 5.91
CA ASP A 194 3.78 12.30 7.13
C ASP A 194 5.23 11.81 7.07
N GLY A 195 6.15 12.69 7.43
CA GLY A 195 7.55 12.35 7.61
C GLY A 195 7.92 12.10 9.07
N THR A 196 9.18 11.75 9.31
CA THR A 196 9.71 11.62 10.67
C THR A 196 9.86 13.01 11.30
N GLY A 197 9.37 13.18 12.53
CA GLY A 197 9.56 14.40 13.34
C GLY A 197 8.93 15.66 12.74
N ASN A 198 7.62 15.86 12.94
CA ASN A 198 6.86 17.04 12.49
C ASN A 198 7.23 17.53 11.07
N THR A 199 7.36 16.61 10.12
CA THR A 199 7.60 16.96 8.72
C THR A 199 6.42 16.57 7.86
N LEU A 200 6.09 17.43 6.91
CA LEU A 200 5.15 17.16 5.84
C LEU A 200 5.99 16.78 4.61
N ILE A 201 5.56 15.77 3.88
CA ILE A 201 6.21 15.32 2.65
C ILE A 201 5.24 15.50 1.50
N ILE A 202 5.74 15.93 0.33
CA ILE A 202 5.06 15.75 -0.96
C ILE A 202 5.92 14.86 -1.85
N ASP A 203 5.30 13.82 -2.39
CA ASP A 203 5.88 12.94 -3.41
C ASP A 203 5.21 13.28 -4.75
N CYS A 204 5.96 13.87 -5.68
CA CYS A 204 5.40 14.27 -6.98
C CYS A 204 5.16 13.08 -7.91
N ASP A 205 4.12 13.22 -8.73
CA ASP A 205 3.75 12.27 -9.77
C ASP A 205 4.83 12.14 -10.87
N ASP A 206 4.73 11.06 -11.65
CA ASP A 206 5.59 10.83 -12.81
C ASP A 206 5.46 11.98 -13.82
N GLY A 207 6.60 12.53 -14.26
CA GLY A 207 6.65 13.70 -15.15
C GLY A 207 6.58 15.06 -14.43
N TYR A 208 6.41 15.06 -13.11
CA TYR A 208 6.43 16.25 -12.27
C TYR A 208 7.63 16.24 -11.31
N GLY A 209 7.93 17.38 -10.69
CA GLY A 209 9.06 17.54 -9.81
C GLY A 209 8.94 18.77 -8.92
N TRP A 210 9.60 18.72 -7.77
CA TRP A 210 9.79 19.90 -6.94
C TRP A 210 10.94 20.74 -7.49
N LEU A 211 10.81 22.07 -7.44
CA LEU A 211 11.86 22.98 -7.89
C LEU A 211 12.88 23.24 -6.76
N ASP A 212 14.17 23.17 -7.08
CA ASP A 212 15.26 23.28 -6.09
C ASP A 212 15.34 24.63 -5.36
N ASP A 213 14.81 25.69 -5.98
CA ASP A 213 14.77 27.06 -5.44
C ASP A 213 13.50 27.35 -4.63
N VAL A 214 12.47 26.51 -4.73
CA VAL A 214 11.25 26.65 -3.95
C VAL A 214 11.42 25.99 -2.59
N LYS A 215 11.82 26.78 -1.58
CA LYS A 215 12.10 26.28 -0.22
C LYS A 215 11.43 27.13 0.87
N PRO A 216 10.09 27.12 0.98
CA PRO A 216 9.39 27.90 2.00
C PRO A 216 9.67 27.33 3.39
N LYS A 217 10.17 28.18 4.29
CA LYS A 217 10.27 27.84 5.71
C LYS A 217 8.87 27.75 6.31
N TYR A 218 8.75 27.05 7.43
CA TYR A 218 7.52 27.11 8.22
C TYR A 218 7.22 28.56 8.63
N GLY A 219 5.95 28.96 8.49
CA GLY A 219 5.51 30.33 8.74
C GLY A 219 5.70 31.27 7.55
N ASP A 220 6.09 30.77 6.38
CA ASP A 220 6.46 31.60 5.23
C ASP A 220 5.67 31.29 3.95
N LYS A 221 5.62 32.28 3.06
CA LYS A 221 5.10 32.16 1.70
C LYS A 221 6.15 32.60 0.69
N LEU A 222 6.31 31.83 -0.37
CA LEU A 222 7.28 32.10 -1.42
C LEU A 222 6.55 32.27 -2.76
N PRO A 223 6.79 33.35 -3.53
CA PRO A 223 6.36 33.43 -4.91
C PRO A 223 7.01 32.34 -5.75
N THR A 224 6.23 31.66 -6.59
CA THR A 224 6.70 30.55 -7.41
C THR A 224 6.22 30.67 -8.85
N PRO A 225 6.88 30.01 -9.82
CA PRO A 225 6.31 29.79 -11.14
C PRO A 225 4.94 29.14 -11.02
N ALA A 226 4.05 29.46 -11.95
CA ALA A 226 2.68 29.01 -11.87
C ALA A 226 2.57 27.48 -11.99
N ASN A 227 1.75 26.86 -11.14
CA ASN A 227 1.49 25.42 -11.12
C ASN A 227 0.06 25.12 -10.63
N GLY A 228 -0.32 23.86 -10.60
CA GLY A 228 -1.45 23.40 -9.80
C GLY A 228 -1.01 23.05 -8.37
N ALA A 229 -1.93 23.14 -7.41
CA ALA A 229 -1.62 22.96 -5.99
C ALA A 229 -2.84 22.52 -5.17
N SER A 230 -2.58 21.83 -4.06
CA SER A 230 -3.53 21.77 -2.94
C SER A 230 -3.43 23.05 -2.13
N TYR A 231 -4.56 23.64 -1.75
CA TYR A 231 -4.64 24.77 -0.83
C TYR A 231 -5.55 24.43 0.35
N VAL A 232 -5.07 24.69 1.57
CA VAL A 232 -5.87 24.52 2.79
C VAL A 232 -5.57 25.61 3.81
N GLU A 233 -6.59 25.97 4.57
CA GLU A 233 -6.49 26.92 5.68
C GLU A 233 -6.70 26.22 7.02
N PHE A 234 -5.94 26.60 8.04
CA PHE A 234 -6.22 26.23 9.42
C PHE A 234 -6.64 27.46 10.22
N ASN A 235 -7.87 27.44 10.74
CA ASN A 235 -8.36 28.48 11.64
C ASN A 235 -7.90 28.18 13.07
N VAL A 236 -7.07 29.06 13.63
CA VAL A 236 -6.48 28.89 14.97
C VAL A 236 -7.51 29.00 16.09
N LYS A 237 -8.57 29.82 15.91
CA LYS A 237 -9.64 29.98 16.91
C LYS A 237 -10.55 28.76 16.99
N ASP A 238 -10.91 28.23 15.82
CA ASP A 238 -11.82 27.09 15.70
C ASP A 238 -11.08 25.74 15.76
N ALA A 239 -9.74 25.78 15.74
CA ALA A 239 -8.85 24.62 15.73
C ALA A 239 -9.20 23.58 14.63
N LYS A 240 -9.48 24.06 13.41
CA LYS A 240 -9.93 23.19 12.30
C LYS A 240 -9.36 23.62 10.95
N PHE A 241 -9.19 22.63 10.07
CA PHE A 241 -8.94 22.88 8.65
C PHE A 241 -10.25 23.26 7.93
N GLN A 242 -10.17 24.27 7.08
CA GLN A 242 -11.28 24.83 6.30
C GLN A 242 -10.77 25.33 4.94
N ASN A 243 -11.70 25.82 4.10
CA ASN A 243 -11.40 26.42 2.78
C ASN A 243 -10.37 25.61 1.98
N LYS A 244 -10.74 24.35 1.69
CA LYS A 244 -9.90 23.41 0.96
C LYS A 244 -10.18 23.57 -0.53
N GLU A 245 -9.15 23.87 -1.32
CA GLU A 245 -9.28 24.14 -2.75
C GLU A 245 -8.20 23.39 -3.55
N ALA A 246 -8.62 22.84 -4.69
CA ALA A 246 -7.71 22.27 -5.69
C ALA A 246 -7.46 23.35 -6.75
N LEU A 247 -6.29 23.99 -6.71
CA LEU A 247 -5.90 25.04 -7.63
C LEU A 247 -5.39 24.42 -8.93
N LYS A 248 -5.97 24.78 -10.07
CA LYS A 248 -5.58 24.22 -11.38
C LYS A 248 -4.19 24.69 -11.80
N ASP A 249 -3.63 23.99 -12.78
CA ASP A 249 -2.40 24.40 -13.44
C ASP A 249 -2.45 25.85 -13.91
N GLY A 250 -1.59 26.69 -13.35
CA GLY A 250 -1.49 28.11 -13.66
C GLY A 250 -2.21 29.03 -12.67
N GLU A 251 -3.00 28.50 -11.73
CA GLU A 251 -3.74 29.29 -10.73
C GLU A 251 -2.93 29.56 -9.46
N SER A 252 -2.03 28.64 -9.09
CA SER A 252 -1.12 28.84 -7.96
C SER A 252 0.14 29.59 -8.42
N THR A 253 0.40 30.77 -7.84
CA THR A 253 1.66 31.53 -8.03
C THR A 253 2.48 31.66 -6.75
N PHE A 254 2.15 30.85 -5.74
CA PHE A 254 2.83 30.85 -4.44
C PHE A 254 2.89 29.42 -3.90
N THR A 255 3.93 29.14 -3.12
CA THR A 255 3.97 28.00 -2.21
C THR A 255 3.95 28.51 -0.78
N GLN A 256 3.10 27.94 0.07
CA GLN A 256 2.89 28.36 1.45
C GLN A 256 3.07 27.18 2.39
N ASN A 257 3.83 27.38 3.48
CA ASN A 257 4.07 26.37 4.49
C ASN A 257 3.71 26.92 5.86
N GLY A 258 2.43 26.83 6.23
CA GLY A 258 1.90 27.39 7.47
C GLY A 258 2.06 28.91 7.53
N ALA A 259 2.01 29.60 6.38
CA ALA A 259 2.13 31.06 6.33
C ALA A 259 1.00 31.68 7.16
N PRO A 260 1.25 32.67 8.04
CA PRO A 260 0.19 33.26 8.85
C PRO A 260 -0.48 34.45 8.14
N SER A 261 -1.81 34.57 8.29
CA SER A 261 -2.55 35.81 8.05
C SER A 261 -3.67 35.94 9.09
N GLY A 262 -3.46 36.80 10.08
CA GLY A 262 -4.35 36.91 11.24
C GLY A 262 -4.42 35.60 12.02
N ASP A 263 -5.64 35.09 12.25
CA ASP A 263 -5.89 33.84 12.97
C ASP A 263 -5.93 32.60 12.05
N VAL A 264 -5.37 32.70 10.85
CA VAL A 264 -5.38 31.63 9.86
C VAL A 264 -3.95 31.30 9.42
N LEU A 265 -3.64 30.01 9.33
CA LEU A 265 -2.43 29.50 8.70
C LEU A 265 -2.75 28.86 7.36
N TYR A 266 -1.89 29.08 6.37
CA TYR A 266 -2.10 28.66 4.98
C TYR A 266 -1.05 27.63 4.55
N TRP A 267 -1.51 26.53 3.96
CA TRP A 267 -0.65 25.61 3.22
C TRP A 267 -1.08 25.56 1.77
N GLN A 268 -0.11 25.71 0.88
CA GLN A 268 -0.31 25.66 -0.55
C GLN A 268 0.89 25.01 -1.20
N ALA A 269 0.72 23.86 -1.83
CA ALA A 269 1.82 23.14 -2.44
C ALA A 269 1.36 22.26 -3.61
N GLY A 270 2.22 22.14 -4.60
CA GLY A 270 2.08 21.24 -5.73
C GLY A 270 3.38 21.18 -6.51
N CYS A 271 3.48 20.22 -7.42
CA CYS A 271 4.68 19.94 -8.19
C CYS A 271 4.63 20.59 -9.58
N TRP A 272 5.80 20.82 -10.16
CA TRP A 272 5.95 21.42 -11.49
C TRP A 272 6.23 20.36 -12.53
N LYS A 273 5.68 20.56 -13.72
CA LYS A 273 5.98 19.69 -14.86
C LYS A 273 7.46 19.81 -15.24
N LYS A 274 8.13 18.68 -15.44
CA LYS A 274 9.53 18.60 -15.89
C LYS A 274 9.69 18.75 -17.40
#